data_AF-A0A210R4N5-F1
#
_entry.id   AF-A0A210R4N5-F1
#
_cell.length_a   1.000
_cell.length_b   1.000
_cell.length_c   1.000
_cell.angle_alpha   90.00
_cell.angle_beta   90.00
_cell.angle_gamma   90.00
#
_symmetry.space_group_name_H-M   'P 1'
#
loop_
_entity.id
_entity.type
_entity.pdbx_description
1 polymer ?
#
loop_
_entity_poly.entity_id
_entity_poly.type
_entity_poly.pdbx_seq_one_letter_code
_entity_poly.pdbx_strand_id
1 'polypeptide(L)'
;MQTEDILGGMEDDADGEWYQSDLQLAAELGKALLERNRELETHILQIQQASQDQHLENEYLNKQLETLRETSDARMRVYEELDKNAQELEKQNQRLIIDSRGEKQRIEKLTDTVDTMENKCDELQKKIDELKTERKREHKQQKQESRRAVSCVNLRENTDYIKNLYNGEIHWTYTDQFKNLPLNPYEVEIKSLQETIKQLKAQQLIERRKREDVETEVKLLWEENESLEAKVKDLDKKVKITEGLEEELQKVKLNAGKVCHLCGKSLEKVVQKSALEAEVEHDEPEVKHTGKLMRLGGGGSVYGSTESVSKIAPDSQPISPEEPDSHSVSILNELENQYQNLFEKYEDLLQGRKRSSFHEYEGTEETFDEALNRHLAVSHKEVQTLLKLQKQTCDTASGGATCADELGSPPEYKILFRDIFATLKKSRIEEGGEQMTSSHSTPATSPVN
;
A
#
# COMPACT_ATOMS: atom_id res chain seq x y z
N MET A 1 72.75 92.05 77.70
CA MET A 1 71.72 91.93 76.65
C MET A 1 71.95 90.58 76.00
N GLN A 2 71.48 89.49 76.62
CA GLN A 2 70.15 88.90 76.40
C GLN A 2 70.03 88.48 74.92
N THR A 3 70.39 87.26 74.49
CA THR A 3 69.75 85.94 74.72
C THR A 3 68.27 85.89 74.37
N GLU A 4 67.92 86.04 73.09
CA GLU A 4 66.70 85.49 72.49
C GLU A 4 66.98 85.16 71.02
N ASP A 5 67.67 84.05 70.80
CA ASP A 5 67.65 83.29 69.56
C ASP A 5 67.87 81.84 69.97
N ILE A 6 67.22 80.90 69.28
CA ILE A 6 67.19 79.45 69.53
C ILE A 6 66.12 79.01 70.54
N LEU A 7 64.86 78.88 70.10
CA LEU A 7 63.87 77.88 70.60
C LEU A 7 62.50 77.99 69.90
N GLY A 8 62.47 78.10 68.56
CA GLY A 8 61.20 78.26 67.83
C GLY A 8 61.07 77.51 66.51
N GLY A 9 61.85 76.44 66.29
CA GLY A 9 61.88 75.79 64.97
C GLY A 9 62.07 74.27 65.01
N MET A 10 61.61 73.59 66.06
CA MET A 10 61.72 72.12 66.17
C MET A 10 60.43 71.40 66.58
N GLU A 11 59.30 72.11 66.73
CA GLU A 11 58.00 71.48 67.08
C GLU A 11 57.05 71.33 65.87
N ASP A 12 57.26 72.06 64.76
CA ASP A 12 56.40 71.98 63.56
C ASP A 12 56.73 70.80 62.62
N ASP A 13 57.93 70.20 62.73
CA ASP A 13 58.36 69.11 61.84
C ASP A 13 57.75 67.75 62.23
N ALA A 14 57.51 67.49 63.53
CA ALA A 14 56.96 66.21 64.01
C ALA A 14 55.45 66.06 63.74
N ASP A 15 54.69 67.15 63.86
CA ASP A 15 53.25 67.18 63.55
C ASP A 15 53.01 67.12 62.04
N GLY A 16 53.93 67.65 61.23
CA GLY A 16 53.93 67.54 59.77
C GLY A 16 54.12 66.09 59.27
N GLU A 17 55.04 65.33 59.88
CA GLU A 17 55.31 63.93 59.52
C GLU A 17 54.13 62.99 59.87
N TRP A 18 53.48 63.19 61.03
CA TRP A 18 52.32 62.37 61.42
C TRP A 18 51.12 62.60 60.49
N TYR A 19 50.83 63.87 60.16
CA TYR A 19 49.78 64.21 59.20
C TYR A 19 50.07 63.66 57.80
N GLN A 20 51.33 63.70 57.38
CA GLN A 20 51.75 63.14 56.09
C GLN A 20 51.62 61.61 56.04
N SER A 21 51.91 60.92 57.14
CA SER A 21 51.73 59.47 57.27
C SER A 21 50.25 59.06 57.24
N ASP A 22 49.36 59.79 57.94
CA ASP A 22 47.92 59.49 57.95
C ASP A 22 47.28 59.76 56.58
N LEU A 23 47.71 60.84 55.91
CA LEU A 23 47.29 61.14 54.55
C LEU A 23 47.75 60.06 53.55
N GLN A 24 48.98 59.56 53.69
CA GLN A 24 49.48 58.46 52.87
C GLN A 24 48.68 57.17 53.12
N LEU A 25 48.39 56.83 54.38
CA LEU A 25 47.56 55.67 54.72
C LEU A 25 46.14 55.79 54.15
N ALA A 26 45.51 56.96 54.24
CA ALA A 26 44.21 57.22 53.65
C ALA A 26 44.24 57.07 52.11
N ALA A 27 45.31 57.51 51.46
CA ALA A 27 45.51 57.33 50.02
C ALA A 27 45.72 55.86 49.64
N GLU A 28 46.48 55.09 50.42
CA GLU A 28 46.70 53.65 50.22
C GLU A 28 45.40 52.85 50.41
N LEU A 29 44.62 53.15 51.43
CA LEU A 29 43.29 52.57 51.64
C LEU A 29 42.31 52.94 50.53
N GLY A 30 42.31 54.21 50.10
CA GLY A 30 41.50 54.67 48.97
C GLY A 30 41.87 53.93 47.67
N LYS A 31 43.16 53.74 47.41
CA LYS A 31 43.67 52.97 46.27
C LYS A 31 43.24 51.51 46.34
N ALA A 32 43.38 50.85 47.49
CA ALA A 32 42.97 49.46 47.68
C ALA A 32 41.45 49.27 47.51
N LEU A 33 40.64 50.22 48.00
CA LEU A 33 39.19 50.20 47.81
C LEU A 33 38.79 50.39 46.34
N LEU A 34 39.45 51.30 45.62
CA LEU A 34 39.23 51.49 44.18
C LEU A 34 39.66 50.27 43.38
N GLU A 35 40.78 49.64 43.73
CA GLU A 35 41.25 48.41 43.09
C GLU A 35 40.26 47.27 43.32
N ARG A 36 39.80 47.07 44.56
CA ARG A 36 38.74 46.10 44.89
C ARG A 36 37.42 46.40 44.15
N ASN A 37 37.03 47.67 44.04
CA ASN A 37 35.82 48.05 43.33
C ASN A 37 35.96 47.72 41.83
N ARG A 38 37.09 48.07 41.22
CA ARG A 38 37.41 47.72 39.83
C ARG A 38 37.42 46.20 39.60
N GLU A 39 37.98 45.42 40.52
CA GLU A 39 37.91 43.95 40.45
C GLU A 39 36.46 43.45 40.49
N LEU A 40 35.64 43.97 41.41
CA LEU A 40 34.22 43.62 41.50
C LEU A 40 33.45 43.99 40.23
N GLU A 41 33.70 45.17 39.65
CA GLU A 41 33.13 45.58 38.37
C GLU A 41 33.53 44.59 37.26
N THR A 42 34.81 44.21 37.18
CA THR A 42 35.25 43.23 36.18
C THR A 42 34.61 41.86 36.39
N HIS A 43 34.44 41.40 37.64
CA HIS A 43 33.75 40.16 37.95
C HIS A 43 32.26 40.21 37.59
N ILE A 44 31.59 41.34 37.84
CA ILE A 44 30.19 41.53 37.43
C ILE A 44 30.08 41.45 35.91
N LEU A 45 30.94 42.13 35.17
CA LEU A 45 30.95 42.08 33.70
C LEU A 45 31.21 40.66 33.18
N GLN A 46 32.16 39.94 33.77
CA GLN A 46 32.43 38.54 33.41
C GLN A 46 31.21 37.63 33.66
N ILE A 47 30.54 37.78 34.81
CA ILE A 47 29.33 37.00 35.13
C ILE A 47 28.19 37.36 34.17
N GLN A 48 28.02 38.65 33.85
CA GLN A 48 27.02 39.10 32.88
C GLN A 48 27.28 38.52 31.50
N GLN A 49 28.52 38.52 31.02
CA GLN A 49 28.90 37.91 29.75
C GLN A 49 28.65 36.40 29.75
N ALA A 50 29.09 35.68 30.78
CA ALA A 50 28.84 34.24 30.90
C ALA A 50 27.34 33.90 30.95
N SER A 51 26.54 34.74 31.63
CA SER A 51 25.08 34.61 31.68
C SER A 51 24.45 34.82 30.29
N GLN A 52 24.94 35.79 29.51
CA GLN A 52 24.49 36.01 28.13
C GLN A 52 24.85 34.83 27.23
N ASP A 53 26.06 34.29 27.34
CA ASP A 53 26.48 33.12 26.56
C ASP A 53 25.61 31.89 26.89
N GLN A 54 25.35 31.65 28.18
CA GLN A 54 24.43 30.60 28.63
C GLN A 54 23.00 30.83 28.13
N HIS A 55 22.55 32.08 28.05
CA HIS A 55 21.23 32.40 27.51
C HIS A 55 21.13 32.01 26.03
N LEU A 56 22.13 32.38 25.21
CA LEU A 56 22.19 32.03 23.79
C LEU A 56 22.28 30.51 23.58
N GLU A 57 23.03 29.79 24.42
CA GLU A 57 23.08 28.33 24.39
C GLU A 57 21.71 27.71 24.68
N ASN A 58 21.01 28.19 25.72
CA ASN A 58 19.66 27.74 26.04
C ASN A 58 18.69 28.01 24.89
N GLU A 59 18.77 29.17 24.24
CA GLU A 59 17.94 29.47 23.06
C GLU A 59 18.23 28.52 21.89
N TYR A 60 19.50 28.23 21.63
CA TYR A 60 19.89 27.31 20.56
C TYR A 60 19.38 25.89 20.83
N LEU A 61 19.56 25.38 22.05
CA LEU A 61 19.06 24.07 22.46
C LEU A 61 17.52 24.02 22.41
N ASN A 62 16.84 25.09 22.83
CA ASN A 62 15.38 25.16 22.70
C ASN A 62 14.91 25.12 21.25
N LYS A 63 15.58 25.84 20.33
CA LYS A 63 15.29 25.75 18.90
C LYS A 63 15.51 24.34 18.36
N GLN A 64 16.59 23.67 18.74
CA GLN A 64 16.82 22.27 18.36
C GLN A 64 15.71 21.35 18.89
N LEU A 65 15.32 21.50 20.17
CA LEU A 65 14.23 20.70 20.75
C LEU A 65 12.90 20.93 20.02
N GLU A 66 12.60 22.16 19.62
CA GLU A 66 11.38 22.47 18.88
C GLU A 66 11.38 21.81 17.50
N THR A 67 12.49 21.90 16.75
CA THR A 67 12.60 21.18 15.46
C THR A 67 12.46 19.66 15.63
N LEU A 68 13.00 19.09 16.72
CA LEU A 68 12.85 17.68 17.03
C LEU A 68 11.39 17.31 17.33
N ARG A 69 10.64 18.17 18.04
CA ARG A 69 9.20 18.00 18.26
C ARG A 69 8.42 18.05 16.96
N GLU A 70 8.66 19.06 16.13
CA GLU A 70 8.02 19.20 14.81
C GLU A 70 8.28 17.99 13.91
N THR A 71 9.53 17.49 13.86
CA THR A 71 9.85 16.28 13.09
C THR A 71 9.19 15.04 13.67
N SER A 72 9.05 14.95 15.00
CA SER A 72 8.35 13.85 15.65
C SER A 72 6.85 13.87 15.35
N ASP A 73 6.23 15.04 15.40
CA ASP A 73 4.81 15.23 15.05
C ASP A 73 4.57 14.94 13.57
N ALA A 74 5.48 15.37 12.69
CA ALA A 74 5.42 15.03 11.27
C ALA A 74 5.50 13.52 11.04
N ARG A 75 6.41 12.81 11.74
CA ARG A 75 6.48 11.34 11.69
C ARG A 75 5.19 10.69 12.17
N MET A 76 4.59 11.19 13.26
CA MET A 76 3.32 10.66 13.76
C MET A 76 2.21 10.77 12.71
N ARG A 77 2.07 11.93 12.06
CA ARG A 77 1.08 12.13 10.98
C ARG A 77 1.30 11.16 9.80
N VAL A 78 2.55 10.96 9.39
CA VAL A 78 2.87 9.98 8.33
C VAL A 78 2.48 8.56 8.75
N TYR A 79 2.73 8.17 10.01
CA TYR A 79 2.29 6.85 10.50
C TYR A 79 0.76 6.71 10.53
N GLU A 80 0.03 7.74 10.93
CA GLU A 80 -1.43 7.75 10.89
C GLU A 80 -1.98 7.65 9.45
N GLU A 81 -1.37 8.35 8.50
CA GLU A 81 -1.72 8.25 7.08
C GLU A 81 -1.42 6.86 6.50
N LEU A 82 -0.27 6.28 6.85
CA LEU A 82 0.07 4.92 6.44
C LEU A 82 -0.89 3.88 7.01
N ASP A 83 -1.32 4.02 8.27
CA ASP A 83 -2.32 3.14 8.88
C ASP A 83 -3.67 3.25 8.18
N LYS A 84 -4.13 4.48 7.89
CA LYS A 84 -5.36 4.71 7.10
C LYS A 84 -5.27 4.05 5.72
N ASN A 85 -4.16 4.25 5.00
CA ASN A 85 -3.95 3.67 3.68
C ASN A 85 -3.88 2.13 3.72
N ALA A 86 -3.22 1.55 4.72
CA ALA A 86 -3.16 0.11 4.90
C ALA A 86 -4.56 -0.49 5.13
N GLN A 87 -5.37 0.12 6.00
CA GLN A 87 -6.75 -0.28 6.24
C GLN A 87 -7.62 -0.15 4.99
N GLU A 88 -7.45 0.92 4.21
CA GLU A 88 -8.20 1.10 2.97
C GLU A 88 -7.83 0.04 1.91
N LEU A 89 -6.54 -0.26 1.75
CA LEU A 89 -6.07 -1.34 0.88
C LEU A 89 -6.60 -2.70 1.32
N GLU A 90 -6.63 -2.98 2.63
CA GLU A 90 -7.20 -4.22 3.15
C GLU A 90 -8.70 -4.32 2.82
N LYS A 91 -9.46 -3.25 3.04
CA LYS A 91 -10.89 -3.18 2.68
C LYS A 91 -11.13 -3.33 1.18
N GLN A 92 -10.28 -2.74 0.34
CA GLN A 92 -10.34 -2.90 -1.12
C GLN A 92 -10.04 -4.35 -1.53
N ASN A 93 -9.02 -4.96 -0.94
CA ASN A 93 -8.67 -6.35 -1.21
C ASN A 93 -9.80 -7.32 -0.80
N GLN A 94 -10.37 -7.14 0.40
CA GLN A 94 -11.54 -7.93 0.85
C GLN A 94 -12.72 -7.81 -0.12
N ARG A 95 -13.02 -6.60 -0.62
CA ARG A 95 -14.05 -6.39 -1.65
C ARG A 95 -13.73 -7.15 -2.93
N LEU A 96 -12.52 -7.03 -3.46
CA LEU A 96 -12.09 -7.74 -4.66
C LEU A 96 -12.17 -9.27 -4.51
N ILE A 97 -11.87 -9.81 -3.32
CA ILE A 97 -12.01 -11.24 -3.04
C ILE A 97 -13.48 -11.66 -3.10
N ILE A 98 -14.39 -10.87 -2.53
CA ILE A 98 -15.83 -11.15 -2.56
C ILE A 98 -16.34 -11.09 -4.00
N ASP A 99 -15.96 -10.07 -4.77
CA ASP A 99 -16.36 -9.90 -6.16
C ASP A 99 -15.82 -11.04 -7.04
N SER A 100 -14.53 -11.38 -6.90
CA SER A 100 -13.90 -12.51 -7.59
C SER A 100 -14.60 -13.84 -7.26
N ARG A 101 -15.01 -14.05 -6.01
CA ARG A 101 -15.79 -15.22 -5.61
C ARG A 101 -17.18 -15.22 -6.26
N GLY A 102 -17.84 -14.06 -6.33
CA GLY A 102 -19.14 -13.90 -6.99
C GLY A 102 -19.07 -14.18 -8.50
N GLU A 103 -18.04 -13.66 -9.16
CA GLU A 103 -17.76 -13.93 -10.58
C GLU A 103 -17.46 -15.41 -10.82
N LYS A 104 -16.65 -16.03 -9.96
CA LYS A 104 -16.36 -17.48 -10.05
C LYS A 104 -17.64 -18.31 -9.98
N GLN A 105 -18.56 -18.00 -9.06
CA GLN A 105 -19.85 -18.68 -8.96
C GLN A 105 -20.74 -18.44 -10.20
N ARG A 106 -20.65 -17.25 -10.81
CA ARG A 106 -21.36 -16.94 -12.05
C ARG A 106 -20.80 -17.73 -13.23
N ILE A 107 -19.48 -17.83 -13.33
CA ILE A 107 -18.80 -18.65 -14.33
C ILE A 107 -19.22 -20.10 -14.18
N GLU A 108 -19.17 -20.66 -12.97
CA GLU A 108 -19.57 -22.05 -12.69
C GLU A 108 -21.01 -22.34 -13.15
N LYS A 109 -21.97 -21.47 -12.81
CA LYS A 109 -23.36 -21.60 -13.28
C LYS A 109 -23.47 -21.56 -14.80
N LEU A 110 -22.71 -20.68 -15.47
CA LEU A 110 -22.73 -20.60 -16.93
C LEU A 110 -22.10 -21.85 -17.55
N THR A 111 -21.01 -22.36 -16.99
CA THR A 111 -20.39 -23.63 -17.40
C THR A 111 -21.39 -24.78 -17.25
N ASP A 112 -22.08 -24.91 -16.13
CA ASP A 112 -23.12 -25.93 -15.95
C ASP A 112 -24.21 -25.83 -17.04
N THR A 113 -24.64 -24.61 -17.38
CA THR A 113 -25.63 -24.44 -18.46
C THR A 113 -25.08 -24.85 -19.82
N VAL A 114 -23.81 -24.54 -20.13
CA VAL A 114 -23.16 -24.97 -21.37
C VAL A 114 -23.09 -26.49 -21.41
N ASP A 115 -22.61 -27.14 -20.36
CA ASP A 115 -22.52 -28.60 -20.27
C ASP A 115 -23.89 -29.28 -20.47
N THR A 116 -24.95 -28.73 -19.89
CA THR A 116 -26.31 -29.28 -20.12
C THR A 116 -26.78 -29.11 -21.57
N MET A 117 -26.35 -28.05 -22.26
CA MET A 117 -26.67 -27.82 -23.67
C MET A 117 -25.85 -28.71 -24.58
N GLU A 118 -24.56 -28.91 -24.29
CA GLU A 118 -23.69 -29.85 -24.98
C GLU A 118 -24.22 -31.29 -24.89
N ASN A 119 -24.63 -31.72 -23.69
CA ASN A 119 -25.26 -33.03 -23.50
C ASN A 119 -26.53 -33.20 -24.35
N LYS A 120 -27.37 -32.17 -24.46
CA LYS A 120 -28.57 -32.20 -25.33
C LYS A 120 -28.19 -32.28 -26.81
N CYS A 121 -27.15 -31.56 -27.23
CA CYS A 121 -26.64 -31.64 -28.60
C CYS A 121 -26.13 -33.04 -28.92
N ASP A 122 -25.39 -33.68 -28.01
CA ASP A 122 -24.91 -35.06 -28.15
C ASP A 122 -26.06 -36.06 -28.20
N GLU A 123 -27.09 -35.90 -27.36
CA GLU A 123 -28.29 -36.73 -27.41
C GLU A 123 -29.05 -36.59 -28.74
N LEU A 124 -29.21 -35.36 -29.23
CA LEU A 124 -29.83 -35.11 -30.54
C LEU A 124 -28.99 -35.69 -31.67
N GLN A 125 -27.67 -35.58 -31.60
CA GLN A 125 -26.74 -36.16 -32.57
C GLN A 125 -26.84 -37.70 -32.59
N LYS A 126 -26.91 -38.34 -31.41
CA LYS A 126 -27.16 -39.79 -31.29
C LYS A 126 -28.48 -40.19 -31.93
N LYS A 127 -29.58 -39.48 -31.65
CA LYS A 127 -30.89 -39.74 -32.28
C LYS A 127 -30.85 -39.59 -33.80
N ILE A 128 -30.14 -38.58 -34.32
CA ILE A 128 -29.95 -38.39 -35.76
C ILE A 128 -29.20 -39.58 -36.36
N ASP A 129 -28.14 -40.05 -35.70
CA ASP A 129 -27.34 -41.16 -36.21
C ASP A 129 -28.08 -42.50 -36.11
N GLU A 130 -28.86 -42.73 -35.05
CA GLU A 130 -29.80 -43.85 -34.94
C GLU A 130 -30.80 -43.85 -36.09
N LEU A 131 -31.50 -42.74 -36.35
CA LEU A 131 -32.44 -42.62 -37.48
C LEU A 131 -31.75 -42.83 -38.84
N LYS A 132 -30.52 -42.34 -39.03
CA LYS A 132 -29.73 -42.61 -40.23
C LYS A 132 -29.39 -44.09 -40.38
N THR A 133 -29.07 -44.80 -39.28
CA THR A 133 -28.82 -46.24 -39.32
C THR A 133 -30.09 -47.03 -39.61
N GLU A 134 -31.22 -46.62 -39.05
CA GLU A 134 -32.52 -47.27 -39.29
C GLU A 134 -32.96 -47.08 -40.74
N ARG A 135 -32.88 -45.86 -41.28
CA ARG A 135 -33.11 -45.60 -42.72
C ARG A 135 -32.22 -46.46 -43.62
N LYS A 136 -30.97 -46.72 -43.24
CA LYS A 136 -30.07 -47.63 -43.99
C LYS A 136 -30.52 -49.09 -43.89
N ARG A 137 -31.03 -49.53 -42.73
CA ARG A 137 -31.61 -50.88 -42.53
C ARG A 137 -32.88 -51.06 -43.35
N GLU A 138 -33.82 -50.12 -43.26
CA GLU A 138 -35.05 -50.08 -44.06
C GLU A 138 -34.73 -50.15 -45.56
N HIS A 139 -33.78 -49.35 -46.04
CA HIS A 139 -33.41 -49.38 -47.46
C HIS A 139 -32.79 -50.73 -47.90
N LYS A 140 -32.04 -51.41 -47.01
CA LYS A 140 -31.54 -52.77 -47.26
C LYS A 140 -32.67 -53.80 -47.24
N GLN A 141 -33.58 -53.72 -46.27
CA GLN A 141 -34.75 -54.59 -46.15
C GLN A 141 -35.66 -54.41 -47.35
N GLN A 142 -35.99 -53.18 -47.74
CA GLN A 142 -36.81 -52.88 -48.92
C GLN A 142 -36.16 -53.38 -50.22
N LYS A 143 -34.83 -53.33 -50.35
CA LYS A 143 -34.11 -53.97 -51.47
C LYS A 143 -34.21 -55.50 -51.42
N GLN A 144 -34.15 -56.11 -50.24
CA GLN A 144 -34.27 -57.56 -50.06
C GLN A 144 -35.72 -58.04 -50.26
N GLU A 145 -36.70 -57.27 -49.82
CA GLU A 145 -38.13 -57.48 -50.04
C GLU A 145 -38.51 -57.24 -51.49
N SER A 146 -38.00 -56.22 -52.17
CA SER A 146 -38.17 -56.05 -53.61
C SER A 146 -37.59 -57.24 -54.39
N ARG A 147 -36.44 -57.79 -53.96
CA ARG A 147 -35.90 -59.04 -54.52
C ARG A 147 -36.76 -60.27 -54.21
N ARG A 148 -37.38 -60.35 -53.03
CA ARG A 148 -38.30 -61.44 -52.63
C ARG A 148 -39.68 -61.33 -53.28
N ALA A 149 -40.21 -60.12 -53.46
CA ALA A 149 -41.49 -59.85 -54.12
C ALA A 149 -41.44 -60.16 -55.62
N VAL A 150 -40.27 -60.01 -56.26
CA VAL A 150 -40.04 -60.51 -57.62
C VAL A 150 -39.94 -62.05 -57.66
N SER A 151 -39.57 -62.69 -56.54
CA SER A 151 -39.44 -64.16 -56.42
C SER A 151 -40.73 -64.88 -55.96
N CYS A 152 -41.71 -64.16 -55.41
CA CYS A 152 -42.93 -64.73 -54.83
C CYS A 152 -44.18 -64.18 -55.53
N VAL A 153 -44.33 -64.49 -56.81
CA VAL A 153 -45.64 -64.54 -57.48
C VAL A 153 -46.01 -66.01 -57.60
N ASN A 154 -46.36 -66.66 -56.48
CA ASN A 154 -47.17 -67.90 -56.43
C ASN A 154 -47.32 -68.39 -54.98
N LEU A 155 -48.48 -68.99 -54.71
CA LEU A 155 -49.01 -69.58 -53.46
C LEU A 155 -49.83 -68.59 -52.62
N ARG A 156 -51.13 -68.48 -52.89
CA ARG A 156 -52.23 -69.40 -52.52
C ARG A 156 -52.45 -69.45 -51.00
N GLU A 157 -53.45 -68.66 -50.60
CA GLU A 157 -54.48 -68.92 -49.58
C GLU A 157 -54.13 -69.94 -48.48
N ASN A 158 -54.06 -69.46 -47.23
CA ASN A 158 -54.34 -70.34 -46.09
C ASN A 158 -55.01 -69.57 -44.94
N THR A 159 -56.34 -69.69 -44.94
CA THR A 159 -57.23 -69.99 -43.81
C THR A 159 -56.62 -70.16 -42.40
N ASP A 160 -56.17 -69.07 -41.77
CA ASP A 160 -55.85 -69.06 -40.33
C ASP A 160 -56.66 -68.03 -39.52
N TYR A 161 -57.59 -67.30 -40.16
CA TYR A 161 -58.37 -66.25 -39.48
C TYR A 161 -59.51 -66.79 -38.59
N ILE A 162 -59.86 -68.07 -38.71
CA ILE A 162 -61.06 -68.64 -38.05
C ILE A 162 -60.73 -69.53 -36.85
N LYS A 163 -59.48 -69.96 -36.66
CA LYS A 163 -59.10 -70.87 -35.56
C LYS A 163 -58.80 -70.20 -34.22
N ASN A 164 -58.75 -68.86 -34.17
CA ASN A 164 -58.43 -68.11 -32.95
C ASN A 164 -59.64 -67.50 -32.23
N LEU A 165 -60.87 -67.76 -32.68
CA LEU A 165 -62.09 -67.31 -31.97
C LEU A 165 -62.69 -68.34 -31.02
N TYR A 166 -62.24 -69.59 -31.06
CA TYR A 166 -62.80 -70.68 -30.26
C TYR A 166 -61.67 -71.57 -29.74
N ASN A 167 -60.94 -71.07 -28.75
CA ASN A 167 -60.34 -71.87 -27.68
C ASN A 167 -59.55 -70.98 -26.73
N GLY A 168 -59.80 -71.13 -25.43
CA GLY A 168 -58.91 -70.63 -24.37
C GLY A 168 -59.61 -69.72 -23.39
N GLU A 169 -60.34 -70.35 -22.47
CA GLU A 169 -60.31 -70.06 -21.04
C GLU A 169 -59.95 -68.63 -20.60
N ILE A 170 -60.94 -68.02 -19.96
CA ILE A 170 -60.79 -66.88 -19.04
C ILE A 170 -59.72 -67.23 -18.01
N HIS A 171 -58.48 -66.80 -18.28
CA HIS A 171 -57.36 -66.88 -17.34
C HIS A 171 -56.92 -65.46 -16.98
N TRP A 172 -57.56 -64.88 -15.96
CA TRP A 172 -57.24 -63.56 -15.43
C TRP A 172 -56.01 -63.57 -14.51
N THR A 173 -55.13 -64.57 -14.60
CA THR A 173 -53.92 -64.59 -13.76
C THR A 173 -52.66 -64.34 -14.59
N TYR A 174 -52.05 -63.20 -14.27
CA TYR A 174 -50.63 -62.87 -14.39
C TYR A 174 -49.94 -63.27 -15.71
N THR A 175 -50.22 -62.53 -16.76
CA THR A 175 -49.35 -62.44 -17.94
C THR A 175 -48.50 -61.18 -17.86
N ASP A 176 -47.21 -61.32 -18.12
CA ASP A 176 -46.19 -60.25 -18.21
C ASP A 176 -46.48 -59.20 -19.32
N GLN A 177 -47.60 -59.35 -20.03
CA GLN A 177 -48.07 -58.47 -21.11
C GLN A 177 -48.83 -57.25 -20.58
N PHE A 178 -49.23 -57.23 -19.29
CA PHE A 178 -49.93 -56.10 -18.67
C PHE A 178 -49.02 -55.10 -17.96
N LYS A 179 -47.70 -55.29 -17.97
CA LYS A 179 -46.74 -54.29 -17.46
C LYS A 179 -46.70 -52.99 -18.28
N ASN A 180 -47.24 -53.03 -19.49
CA ASN A 180 -47.27 -51.90 -20.44
C ASN A 180 -48.70 -51.42 -20.75
N LEU A 181 -49.67 -51.66 -19.85
CA LEU A 181 -50.97 -51.02 -19.99
C LEU A 181 -50.81 -49.53 -19.64
N PRO A 182 -51.22 -48.58 -20.51
CA PRO A 182 -51.10 -47.16 -20.21
C PRO A 182 -51.80 -46.90 -18.87
N LEU A 183 -51.02 -46.37 -17.93
CA LEU A 183 -51.49 -46.05 -16.59
C LEU A 183 -52.77 -45.22 -16.74
N ASN A 184 -53.84 -45.61 -16.03
CA ASN A 184 -55.13 -44.91 -16.05
C ASN A 184 -54.85 -43.39 -15.94
N PRO A 185 -55.42 -42.51 -16.80
CA PRO A 185 -55.11 -41.08 -16.80
C PRO A 185 -55.14 -40.44 -15.40
N TYR A 186 -56.06 -40.91 -14.54
CA TYR A 186 -56.17 -40.51 -13.15
C TYR A 186 -54.99 -40.97 -12.27
N GLU A 187 -54.41 -42.14 -12.50
CA GLU A 187 -53.23 -42.62 -11.77
C GLU A 187 -51.95 -41.85 -12.15
N VAL A 188 -51.82 -41.40 -13.41
CA VAL A 188 -50.73 -40.51 -13.84
C VAL A 188 -50.86 -39.16 -13.15
N GLU A 189 -52.06 -38.60 -13.12
CA GLU A 189 -52.37 -37.34 -12.47
C GLU A 189 -52.16 -37.41 -10.95
N ILE A 190 -52.55 -38.51 -10.31
CA ILE A 190 -52.28 -38.72 -8.88
C ILE A 190 -50.78 -38.74 -8.59
N LYS A 191 -49.97 -39.41 -9.43
CA LYS A 191 -48.51 -39.43 -9.26
C LYS A 191 -47.88 -38.05 -9.48
N SER A 192 -48.31 -37.31 -10.51
CA SER A 192 -47.80 -35.96 -10.75
C SER A 192 -48.19 -35.01 -9.61
N LEU A 193 -49.42 -35.07 -9.11
CA LEU A 193 -49.86 -34.31 -7.94
C LEU A 193 -49.09 -34.70 -6.66
N GLN A 194 -48.76 -35.98 -6.48
CA GLN A 194 -47.93 -36.41 -5.36
C GLN A 194 -46.50 -35.86 -5.47
N GLU A 195 -45.93 -35.78 -6.67
CA GLU A 195 -44.63 -35.16 -6.92
C GLU A 195 -44.66 -33.65 -6.70
N THR A 196 -45.69 -32.94 -7.17
CA THR A 196 -45.82 -31.50 -6.90
C THR A 196 -46.03 -31.23 -5.42
N ILE A 197 -46.80 -32.05 -4.69
CA ILE A 197 -46.94 -31.93 -3.24
C ILE A 197 -45.58 -32.16 -2.53
N LYS A 198 -44.78 -33.14 -2.97
CA LYS A 198 -43.44 -33.36 -2.41
C LYS A 198 -42.52 -32.17 -2.67
N GLN A 199 -42.53 -31.63 -3.89
CA GLN A 199 -41.75 -30.43 -4.26
C GLN A 199 -42.19 -29.22 -3.45
N LEU A 200 -43.50 -28.95 -3.32
CA LEU A 200 -44.04 -27.85 -2.54
C LEU A 200 -43.69 -27.98 -1.05
N LYS A 201 -43.72 -29.20 -0.49
CA LYS A 201 -43.28 -29.45 0.90
C LYS A 201 -41.78 -29.17 1.09
N ALA A 202 -40.95 -29.58 0.13
CA ALA A 202 -39.51 -29.29 0.16
C ALA A 202 -39.26 -27.78 0.05
N GLN A 203 -39.95 -27.11 -0.87
CA GLN A 203 -39.87 -25.65 -1.05
C GLN A 203 -40.34 -24.90 0.20
N GLN A 204 -41.43 -25.34 0.84
CA GLN A 204 -41.91 -24.76 2.10
C GLN A 204 -40.87 -24.89 3.23
N LEU A 205 -40.13 -26.01 3.30
CA LEU A 205 -39.09 -26.21 4.31
C LEU A 205 -37.91 -25.25 4.06
N ILE A 206 -37.51 -25.06 2.79
CA ILE A 206 -36.44 -24.14 2.40
C ILE A 206 -36.84 -22.69 2.71
N GLU A 207 -38.04 -22.28 2.32
CA GLU A 207 -38.55 -20.93 2.59
C GLU A 207 -38.72 -20.67 4.09
N ARG A 208 -39.08 -21.69 4.88
CA ARG A 208 -39.10 -21.57 6.35
C ARG A 208 -37.71 -21.26 6.91
N ARG A 209 -36.67 -22.00 6.47
CA ARG A 209 -35.29 -21.76 6.90
C ARG A 209 -34.79 -20.39 6.48
N LYS A 210 -35.01 -20.00 5.22
CA LYS A 210 -34.65 -18.65 4.74
C LYS A 210 -35.32 -17.56 5.55
N ARG A 211 -36.61 -17.74 5.92
CA ARG A 211 -37.31 -16.81 6.79
C ARG A 211 -36.66 -16.74 8.16
N GLU A 212 -36.35 -17.88 8.78
CA GLU A 212 -35.68 -17.94 10.08
C GLU A 212 -34.30 -17.24 10.03
N ASP A 213 -33.51 -17.49 8.97
CA ASP A 213 -32.20 -16.86 8.78
C ASP A 213 -32.34 -15.32 8.67
N VAL A 214 -33.27 -14.82 7.84
CA VAL A 214 -33.53 -13.38 7.72
C VAL A 214 -34.08 -12.79 9.01
N GLU A 215 -34.94 -13.50 9.74
CA GLU A 215 -35.42 -13.06 11.06
C GLU A 215 -34.27 -12.94 12.08
N THR A 216 -33.26 -13.80 12.01
CA THR A 216 -32.06 -13.66 12.85
C THR A 216 -31.19 -12.47 12.42
N GLU A 217 -31.01 -12.25 11.12
CA GLU A 217 -30.27 -11.10 10.60
C GLU A 217 -30.93 -9.78 11.00
N VAL A 218 -32.25 -9.68 10.88
CA VAL A 218 -33.02 -8.48 11.30
C VAL A 218 -32.86 -8.22 12.79
N LYS A 219 -32.85 -9.25 13.64
CA LYS A 219 -32.61 -9.09 15.08
C LYS A 219 -31.21 -8.55 15.37
N LEU A 220 -30.19 -9.11 14.73
CA LEU A 220 -28.79 -8.65 14.88
C LEU A 220 -28.62 -7.20 14.41
N LEU A 221 -29.21 -6.83 13.27
CA LEU A 221 -29.19 -5.45 12.77
C LEU A 221 -29.93 -4.50 13.71
N TRP A 222 -31.02 -4.95 14.33
CA TRP A 222 -31.74 -4.15 15.31
C TRP A 222 -30.89 -3.89 16.57
N GLU A 223 -30.21 -4.91 17.10
CA GLU A 223 -29.29 -4.78 18.23
C GLU A 223 -28.08 -3.87 17.90
N GLU A 224 -27.52 -4.00 16.69
CA GLU A 224 -26.44 -3.12 16.23
C GLU A 224 -26.92 -1.67 16.13
N ASN A 225 -28.11 -1.44 15.56
CA ASN A 225 -28.67 -0.11 15.44
C ASN A 225 -28.96 0.52 16.83
N GLU A 226 -29.46 -0.26 17.79
CA GLU A 226 -29.62 0.20 19.17
C GLU A 226 -28.27 0.58 19.81
N SER A 227 -27.21 -0.21 19.58
CA SER A 227 -25.86 0.10 20.04
C SER A 227 -25.31 1.38 19.42
N LEU A 228 -25.54 1.58 18.11
CA LEU A 228 -25.12 2.78 17.39
C LEU A 228 -25.88 4.01 17.89
N GLU A 229 -27.19 3.93 18.10
CA GLU A 229 -27.98 5.00 18.70
C GLU A 229 -27.48 5.37 20.10
N ALA A 230 -27.11 4.38 20.92
CA ALA A 230 -26.53 4.62 22.24
C ALA A 230 -25.18 5.35 22.16
N LYS A 231 -24.31 4.97 21.21
CA LYS A 231 -23.03 5.66 20.95
C LYS A 231 -23.24 7.09 20.48
N VAL A 232 -24.20 7.33 19.58
CA VAL A 232 -24.56 8.67 19.12
C VAL A 232 -25.03 9.54 20.29
N LYS A 233 -25.87 8.99 21.18
CA LYS A 233 -26.31 9.71 22.40
C LYS A 233 -25.14 10.02 23.34
N ASP A 234 -24.14 9.15 23.45
CA ASP A 234 -22.94 9.41 24.25
C ASP A 234 -22.06 10.52 23.63
N LEU A 235 -21.86 10.46 22.31
CA LEU A 235 -21.14 11.50 21.58
C LEU A 235 -21.85 12.86 21.68
N ASP A 236 -23.18 12.90 21.54
CA ASP A 236 -23.98 14.13 21.73
C ASP A 236 -23.80 14.72 23.14
N LYS A 237 -23.75 13.88 24.18
CA LYS A 237 -23.43 14.34 25.55
C LYS A 237 -22.01 14.91 25.64
N LYS A 238 -21.03 14.25 25.03
CA LYS A 238 -19.64 14.75 25.00
C LYS A 238 -19.53 16.07 24.28
N VAL A 239 -20.20 16.23 23.14
CA VAL A 239 -20.26 17.48 22.38
C VAL A 239 -20.85 18.60 23.24
N LYS A 240 -21.97 18.36 23.94
CA LYS A 240 -22.54 19.36 24.86
C LYS A 240 -21.60 19.74 26.00
N ILE A 241 -20.83 18.78 26.52
CA ILE A 241 -19.82 19.06 27.54
C ILE A 241 -18.69 19.91 26.95
N THR A 242 -18.20 19.59 25.75
CA THR A 242 -17.15 20.37 25.09
C THR A 242 -17.63 21.77 24.74
N GLU A 243 -18.86 21.94 24.25
CA GLU A 243 -19.48 23.24 24.01
C GLU A 243 -19.56 24.07 25.30
N GLY A 244 -19.99 23.44 26.41
CA GLY A 244 -20.01 24.11 27.72
C GLY A 244 -18.60 24.54 28.19
N LEU A 245 -17.60 23.69 28.00
CA LEU A 245 -16.20 24.03 28.31
C LEU A 245 -15.65 25.13 27.39
N GLU A 246 -16.04 25.15 26.12
CA GLU A 246 -15.69 26.22 25.18
C GLU A 246 -16.29 27.56 25.59
N GLU A 247 -17.56 27.57 26.01
CA GLU A 247 -18.21 28.77 26.56
C GLU A 247 -17.52 29.26 27.84
N GLU A 248 -17.17 28.35 28.76
CA GLU A 248 -16.42 28.69 29.96
C GLU A 248 -15.02 29.24 29.63
N LEU A 249 -14.32 28.61 28.69
CA LEU A 249 -13.02 29.06 28.22
C LEU A 249 -13.11 30.43 27.52
N GLN A 250 -14.19 30.70 26.80
CA GLN A 250 -14.47 32.00 26.21
C GLN A 250 -14.74 33.06 27.29
N LYS A 251 -15.51 32.74 28.34
CA LYS A 251 -15.74 33.63 29.50
C LYS A 251 -14.43 33.93 30.23
N VAL A 252 -13.58 32.92 30.46
CA VAL A 252 -12.26 33.10 31.09
C VAL A 252 -11.34 33.96 30.22
N LYS A 253 -11.34 33.77 28.89
CA LYS A 253 -10.57 34.61 27.95
C LYS A 253 -11.02 36.08 27.95
N LEU A 254 -12.33 36.33 28.03
CA LEU A 254 -12.89 37.67 28.18
C LEU A 254 -12.47 38.29 29.53
N ASN A 255 -12.61 37.55 30.63
CA ASN A 255 -12.24 38.00 31.97
C ASN A 255 -10.72 38.23 32.14
N ALA A 256 -9.89 37.48 31.44
CA ALA A 256 -8.43 37.66 31.39
C ALA A 256 -7.98 38.81 30.46
N GLY A 257 -8.91 39.59 29.90
CA GLY A 257 -8.62 40.74 29.04
C GLY A 257 -8.08 40.37 27.65
N LYS A 258 -8.17 39.10 27.24
CA LYS A 258 -7.62 38.60 25.97
C LYS A 258 -8.58 38.74 24.79
N VAL A 259 -9.84 39.13 25.01
CA VAL A 259 -10.88 39.26 23.97
C VAL A 259 -11.78 40.45 24.29
N CYS A 260 -12.21 41.22 23.28
CA CYS A 260 -13.04 42.41 23.47
C CYS A 260 -14.52 42.06 23.71
N HIS A 261 -15.12 42.58 24.79
CA HIS A 261 -16.51 42.32 25.20
C HIS A 261 -17.60 42.79 24.21
N LEU A 262 -17.33 43.76 23.33
CA LEU A 262 -18.34 44.29 22.38
C LEU A 262 -18.35 43.57 21.03
N CYS A 263 -17.24 42.95 20.61
CA CYS A 263 -17.14 42.35 19.28
C CYS A 263 -16.61 40.91 19.25
N GLY A 264 -16.25 40.34 20.41
CA GLY A 264 -15.83 38.95 20.55
C GLY A 264 -14.50 38.59 19.86
N LYS A 265 -13.78 39.58 19.31
CA LYS A 265 -12.49 39.39 18.64
C LYS A 265 -11.34 39.33 19.64
N SER A 266 -10.39 38.41 19.42
CA SER A 266 -9.18 38.26 20.25
C SER A 266 -8.35 39.55 20.21
N LEU A 267 -8.05 40.10 21.39
CA LEU A 267 -7.20 41.29 21.58
C LEU A 267 -5.71 40.99 21.33
N GLU A 268 -5.32 39.71 21.16
CA GLU A 268 -3.96 39.32 20.75
C GLU A 268 -3.52 39.95 19.42
N LYS A 269 -4.47 40.36 18.55
CA LYS A 269 -4.15 41.05 17.27
C LYS A 269 -4.24 42.58 17.33
N VAL A 270 -4.66 43.16 18.45
CA VAL A 270 -4.87 44.62 18.59
C VAL A 270 -3.73 45.30 19.35
N VAL A 271 -2.83 44.53 19.99
CA VAL A 271 -1.50 45.04 20.34
C VAL A 271 -0.60 44.93 19.10
N GLN A 272 -1.02 45.57 18.00
CA GLN A 272 -0.07 45.99 16.98
C GLN A 272 0.79 47.08 17.62
N LYS A 273 2.02 46.70 17.96
CA LYS A 273 3.25 47.51 17.88
C LYS A 273 3.04 48.87 17.20
N SER A 274 2.49 49.83 17.91
CA SER A 274 2.41 51.20 17.45
C SER A 274 2.33 52.10 18.66
N ALA A 275 3.48 52.75 18.91
CA ALA A 275 3.62 54.05 19.57
C ALA A 275 4.37 54.13 20.92
N LEU A 276 5.21 53.16 21.34
CA LEU A 276 6.07 53.38 22.52
C LEU A 276 7.52 52.84 22.47
N GLU A 277 8.09 52.54 21.30
CA GLU A 277 9.54 52.25 21.19
C GLU A 277 10.08 52.83 19.86
N ALA A 278 10.13 54.15 19.77
CA ALA A 278 10.79 54.88 18.67
C ALA A 278 12.13 55.50 19.11
N GLU A 279 12.72 55.01 20.19
CA GLU A 279 14.04 55.46 20.66
C GLU A 279 14.88 54.29 21.17
N VAL A 280 15.11 53.29 20.32
CA VAL A 280 16.34 52.49 20.40
C VAL A 280 16.77 52.17 18.97
N GLU A 281 17.85 52.81 18.52
CA GLU A 281 18.60 52.36 17.35
C GLU A 281 19.04 50.91 17.57
N HIS A 282 18.54 50.01 16.72
CA HIS A 282 19.15 48.71 16.53
C HIS A 282 19.43 48.55 15.04
N ASP A 283 20.72 48.49 14.72
CA ASP A 283 21.24 48.09 13.42
C ASP A 283 20.84 46.63 13.15
N GLU A 284 19.69 46.42 12.50
CA GLU A 284 19.41 45.14 11.86
C GLU A 284 19.80 45.20 10.38
N PRO A 285 20.64 44.29 9.88
CA PRO A 285 20.97 44.21 8.47
C PRO A 285 19.78 43.63 7.70
N GLU A 286 19.32 44.36 6.69
CA GLU A 286 18.43 43.89 5.63
C GLU A 286 19.13 42.78 4.84
N VAL A 287 19.07 41.51 5.29
CA VAL A 287 19.69 40.41 4.55
C VAL A 287 18.72 39.86 3.51
N LYS A 288 18.80 40.43 2.30
CA LYS A 288 18.31 39.80 1.07
C LYS A 288 19.21 38.60 0.75
N HIS A 289 18.92 37.44 1.33
CA HIS A 289 19.68 36.22 1.05
C HIS A 289 19.39 35.69 -0.36
N THR A 290 20.18 36.09 -1.35
CA THR A 290 20.28 35.39 -2.64
C THR A 290 21.19 34.17 -2.46
N GLY A 291 20.62 33.02 -2.14
CA GLY A 291 21.38 31.78 -1.96
C GLY A 291 21.98 31.29 -3.29
N LYS A 292 23.27 30.95 -3.30
CA LYS A 292 24.00 30.46 -4.49
C LYS A 292 24.46 29.02 -4.25
N LEU A 293 24.31 28.18 -5.28
CA LEU A 293 24.73 26.77 -5.26
C LEU A 293 26.13 26.64 -5.88
N MET A 294 27.09 26.03 -5.16
CA MET A 294 28.44 25.75 -5.69
C MET A 294 28.79 24.27 -5.61
N ARG A 295 29.55 23.79 -6.60
CA ARG A 295 30.10 22.43 -6.64
C ARG A 295 31.48 22.39 -6.02
N LEU A 296 31.70 21.45 -5.12
CA LEU A 296 33.02 21.15 -4.56
C LEU A 296 33.77 20.19 -5.49
N GLY A 297 35.10 20.34 -5.57
CA GLY A 297 35.96 19.52 -6.43
C GLY A 297 35.92 18.00 -6.15
N GLY A 298 35.37 17.60 -5.00
CA GLY A 298 35.15 16.19 -4.63
C GLY A 298 33.80 15.59 -5.05
N GLY A 299 32.98 16.31 -5.84
CA GLY A 299 31.71 15.78 -6.37
C GLY A 299 30.47 16.01 -5.51
N GLY A 300 30.52 16.90 -4.52
CA GLY A 300 29.36 17.33 -3.71
C GLY A 300 28.94 18.78 -4.04
N SER A 301 27.68 19.13 -3.77
CA SER A 301 27.18 20.51 -3.93
C SER A 301 26.78 21.09 -2.58
N VAL A 302 27.09 22.37 -2.36
CA VAL A 302 26.74 23.12 -1.13
C VAL A 302 25.87 24.32 -1.51
N TYR A 303 24.76 24.49 -0.80
CA TYR A 303 23.84 25.63 -0.94
C TYR A 303 23.92 26.51 0.31
N GLY A 304 24.10 27.81 0.12
CA GLY A 304 24.12 28.77 1.22
C GLY A 304 24.29 30.20 0.75
N SER A 305 24.33 31.12 1.71
CA SER A 305 24.64 32.54 1.48
C SER A 305 26.01 32.68 0.81
N THR A 306 26.14 33.58 -0.16
CA THR A 306 27.38 33.79 -0.96
C THR A 306 28.64 33.97 -0.09
N GLU A 307 28.49 34.59 1.08
CA GLU A 307 29.55 34.81 2.06
C GLU A 307 29.98 33.54 2.79
N SER A 308 29.04 32.63 3.08
CA SER A 308 29.29 31.38 3.78
C SER A 308 29.97 30.36 2.88
N VAL A 309 29.62 30.34 1.60
CA VAL A 309 30.16 29.37 0.63
C VAL A 309 31.59 29.75 0.21
N SER A 310 31.92 31.04 0.12
CA SER A 310 33.27 31.52 -0.23
C SER A 310 34.33 31.24 0.84
N LYS A 311 33.93 31.01 2.09
CA LYS A 311 34.85 30.62 3.20
C LYS A 311 35.20 29.14 3.19
N ILE A 312 34.34 28.29 2.61
CA ILE A 312 34.47 26.83 2.68
C ILE A 312 35.26 26.28 1.48
N ALA A 313 35.25 26.96 0.34
CA ALA A 313 35.98 26.53 -0.85
C ALA A 313 36.42 27.73 -1.72
N PRO A 314 37.65 28.24 -1.53
CA PRO A 314 38.13 29.42 -2.26
C PRO A 314 38.45 29.16 -3.73
N ASP A 315 38.49 27.90 -4.17
CA ASP A 315 38.98 27.49 -5.51
C ASP A 315 37.90 26.79 -6.37
N SER A 316 36.63 26.87 -5.97
CA SER A 316 35.51 26.24 -6.69
C SER A 316 34.71 27.24 -7.51
N GLN A 317 34.51 26.92 -8.79
CA GLN A 317 33.80 27.80 -9.71
C GLN A 317 32.29 27.84 -9.42
N PRO A 318 31.66 29.03 -9.50
CA PRO A 318 30.23 29.16 -9.33
C PRO A 318 29.50 28.52 -10.51
N ILE A 319 28.51 27.68 -10.23
CA ILE A 319 27.60 27.18 -11.27
C ILE A 319 26.68 28.35 -11.65
N SER A 320 26.97 29.01 -12.77
CA SER A 320 26.03 29.93 -13.43
C SER A 320 25.02 29.11 -14.25
N PRO A 321 23.76 29.55 -14.43
CA PRO A 321 22.75 28.79 -15.19
C PRO A 321 22.96 28.82 -16.71
N GLU A 322 24.09 29.32 -17.20
CA GLU A 322 24.35 29.47 -18.63
C GLU A 322 25.64 28.74 -19.02
N GLU A 323 25.45 27.83 -19.97
CA GLU A 323 26.40 27.03 -20.76
C GLU A 323 26.85 25.65 -20.21
N PRO A 324 26.76 24.59 -21.05
CA PRO A 324 26.98 23.21 -20.61
C PRO A 324 28.43 22.82 -20.86
N ASP A 325 29.27 22.86 -19.83
CA ASP A 325 30.55 22.18 -19.91
C ASP A 325 30.37 20.67 -19.73
N SER A 326 30.47 20.01 -20.87
CA SER A 326 30.75 18.59 -21.07
C SER A 326 31.74 18.06 -20.03
N HIS A 327 31.47 16.86 -19.52
CA HIS A 327 32.32 16.03 -18.65
C HIS A 327 32.03 16.06 -17.13
N SER A 328 30.77 15.93 -16.75
CA SER A 328 30.38 14.87 -15.79
C SER A 328 28.88 14.64 -15.91
N VAL A 329 28.48 13.57 -16.61
CA VAL A 329 27.09 13.16 -16.66
C VAL A 329 26.71 12.77 -15.23
N SER A 330 25.96 13.65 -14.56
CA SER A 330 25.47 13.42 -13.19
C SER A 330 24.60 12.17 -13.20
N ILE A 331 24.80 11.25 -12.26
CA ILE A 331 24.00 10.02 -12.09
C ILE A 331 22.50 10.35 -12.08
N LEU A 332 22.13 11.52 -11.55
CA LEU A 332 20.76 12.01 -11.55
C LEU A 332 20.25 12.36 -12.95
N ASN A 333 21.08 12.97 -13.81
CA ASN A 333 20.73 13.27 -15.20
C ASN A 333 20.70 12.00 -16.06
N GLU A 334 21.52 11.00 -15.74
CA GLU A 334 21.45 9.68 -16.38
C GLU A 334 20.20 8.91 -15.93
N LEU A 335 19.85 8.94 -14.64
CA LEU A 335 18.60 8.39 -14.12
C LEU A 335 17.38 9.11 -14.68
N GLU A 336 17.42 10.44 -14.79
CA GLU A 336 16.36 11.25 -15.37
C GLU A 336 16.20 10.94 -16.86
N ASN A 337 17.30 10.83 -17.62
CA ASN A 337 17.25 10.37 -19.01
C ASN A 337 16.77 8.92 -19.15
N GLN A 338 17.11 8.03 -18.22
CA GLN A 338 16.61 6.65 -18.21
C GLN A 338 15.12 6.61 -17.90
N TYR A 339 14.63 7.42 -16.95
CA TYR A 339 13.21 7.57 -16.66
C TYR A 339 12.46 8.19 -17.84
N GLN A 340 13.02 9.22 -18.48
CA GLN A 340 12.44 9.88 -19.64
C GLN A 340 12.33 8.90 -20.82
N ASN A 341 13.39 8.15 -21.11
CA ASN A 341 13.38 7.10 -22.15
C ASN A 341 12.41 5.96 -21.83
N LEU A 342 12.28 5.58 -20.56
CA LEU A 342 11.33 4.56 -20.15
C LEU A 342 9.89 5.07 -20.29
N PHE A 343 9.65 6.31 -19.88
CA PHE A 343 8.37 7.00 -20.02
C PHE A 343 7.98 7.13 -21.49
N GLU A 344 8.90 7.55 -22.35
CA GLU A 344 8.68 7.68 -23.81
C GLU A 344 8.39 6.32 -24.44
N LYS A 345 9.08 5.24 -24.02
CA LYS A 345 8.76 3.85 -24.45
C LYS A 345 7.38 3.38 -23.97
N TYR A 346 6.96 3.74 -22.76
CA TYR A 346 5.62 3.43 -22.26
C TYR A 346 4.55 4.25 -22.99
N GLU A 347 4.81 5.53 -23.27
CA GLU A 347 3.95 6.35 -24.13
C GLU A 347 3.88 5.78 -25.54
N ASP A 348 4.98 5.33 -26.13
CA ASP A 348 5.00 4.69 -27.45
C ASP A 348 4.28 3.35 -27.47
N LEU A 349 4.32 2.57 -26.40
CA LEU A 349 3.51 1.34 -26.26
C LEU A 349 2.02 1.66 -26.11
N LEU A 350 1.68 2.72 -25.36
CA LEU A 350 0.30 3.20 -25.23
C LEU A 350 -0.21 3.82 -26.53
N GLN A 351 0.64 4.56 -27.24
CA GLN A 351 0.36 5.14 -28.55
C GLN A 351 0.35 4.08 -29.65
N GLY A 352 1.16 3.03 -29.56
CA GLY A 352 1.16 1.87 -30.45
C GLY A 352 -0.13 1.06 -30.30
N ARG A 353 -0.65 0.92 -29.08
CA ARG A 353 -1.99 0.37 -28.82
C ARG A 353 -3.10 1.27 -29.37
N LYS A 354 -2.94 2.60 -29.28
CA LYS A 354 -3.87 3.58 -29.87
C LYS A 354 -3.78 3.65 -31.39
N ARG A 355 -2.60 3.51 -32.00
CA ARG A 355 -2.36 3.48 -33.46
C ARG A 355 -2.81 2.17 -34.07
N SER A 356 -2.66 1.05 -33.37
CA SER A 356 -3.32 -0.22 -33.72
C SER A 356 -4.85 -0.15 -33.60
N SER A 357 -5.38 0.79 -32.82
CA SER A 357 -6.82 1.06 -32.69
C SER A 357 -7.31 2.15 -33.66
N PHE A 358 -6.39 2.96 -34.21
CA PHE A 358 -6.70 4.10 -35.10
C PHE A 358 -6.40 3.83 -36.58
N HIS A 359 -5.64 2.78 -36.92
CA HIS A 359 -5.35 2.40 -38.31
C HIS A 359 -6.40 1.43 -38.90
N GLU A 360 -7.67 1.60 -38.51
CA GLU A 360 -8.81 0.84 -39.06
C GLU A 360 -9.94 1.76 -39.55
N TYR A 361 -9.64 3.05 -39.78
CA TYR A 361 -10.55 4.01 -40.39
C TYR A 361 -10.05 4.43 -41.78
N GLU A 362 -9.99 3.48 -42.70
CA GLU A 362 -10.29 3.77 -44.10
C GLU A 362 -10.76 2.50 -44.83
N GLY A 363 -12.08 2.30 -44.83
CA GLY A 363 -12.85 1.63 -45.87
C GLY A 363 -12.54 0.16 -46.16
N THR A 364 -13.19 -0.76 -45.43
CA THR A 364 -14.00 -1.88 -45.96
C THR A 364 -14.66 -2.60 -44.78
N GLU A 365 -15.93 -2.99 -44.90
CA GLU A 365 -16.65 -3.75 -43.88
C GLU A 365 -15.91 -5.05 -43.55
N GLU A 366 -15.36 -5.14 -42.33
CA GLU A 366 -14.75 -6.38 -41.85
C GLU A 366 -15.84 -7.38 -41.49
N THR A 367 -15.82 -8.54 -42.16
CA THR A 367 -16.71 -9.66 -41.87
C THR A 367 -16.34 -10.33 -40.55
N PHE A 368 -17.36 -10.76 -39.80
CA PHE A 368 -17.28 -11.38 -38.46
C PHE A 368 -16.19 -12.46 -38.28
N ASP A 369 -15.87 -13.20 -39.34
CA ASP A 369 -14.85 -14.25 -39.32
C ASP A 369 -13.40 -13.71 -39.16
N GLU A 370 -13.11 -12.51 -39.64
CA GLU A 370 -11.75 -11.91 -39.58
C GLU A 370 -11.43 -11.39 -38.16
N ALA A 371 -12.45 -10.88 -37.47
CA ALA A 371 -12.36 -10.49 -36.06
C ALA A 371 -12.17 -11.70 -35.13
N LEU A 372 -12.84 -12.82 -35.45
CA LEU A 372 -12.70 -14.08 -34.73
C LEU A 372 -11.29 -14.67 -34.89
N ASN A 373 -10.73 -14.63 -36.10
CA ASN A 373 -9.38 -15.12 -36.39
C ASN A 373 -8.29 -14.30 -35.65
N ARG A 374 -8.48 -12.98 -35.50
CA ARG A 374 -7.59 -12.12 -34.70
C ARG A 374 -7.62 -12.48 -33.21
N HIS A 375 -8.81 -12.74 -32.66
CA HIS A 375 -8.97 -13.19 -31.27
C HIS A 375 -8.36 -14.58 -31.03
N LEU A 376 -8.51 -15.49 -31.98
CA LEU A 376 -7.88 -16.82 -31.95
C LEU A 376 -6.34 -16.73 -32.04
N ALA A 377 -5.78 -15.82 -32.83
CA ALA A 377 -4.33 -15.62 -32.95
C ALA A 377 -3.69 -15.06 -31.67
N VAL A 378 -4.39 -14.18 -30.93
CA VAL A 378 -3.93 -13.66 -29.63
C VAL A 378 -3.99 -14.76 -28.55
N SER A 379 -5.06 -15.55 -28.54
CA SER A 379 -5.19 -16.74 -27.67
C SER A 379 -4.06 -17.76 -27.92
N HIS A 380 -3.69 -17.99 -29.18
CA HIS A 380 -2.64 -18.95 -29.54
C HIS A 380 -1.23 -18.54 -29.06
N LYS A 381 -0.97 -17.23 -28.86
CA LYS A 381 0.29 -16.71 -28.30
C LYS A 381 0.35 -16.79 -26.77
N GLU A 382 -0.76 -16.56 -26.08
CA GLU A 382 -0.85 -16.72 -24.61
C GLU A 382 -0.74 -18.19 -24.18
N VAL A 383 -1.25 -19.11 -24.99
CA VAL A 383 -1.11 -20.55 -24.75
C VAL A 383 0.34 -21.02 -24.96
N GLN A 384 1.09 -20.42 -25.89
CA GLN A 384 2.50 -20.76 -26.12
C GLN A 384 3.44 -20.30 -24.99
N THR A 385 3.17 -19.17 -24.34
CA THR A 385 3.94 -18.71 -23.17
C THR A 385 3.66 -19.57 -21.93
N LEU A 386 2.42 -20.00 -21.71
CA LEU A 386 2.09 -20.92 -20.62
C LEU A 386 2.65 -22.33 -20.84
N LEU A 387 2.60 -22.87 -22.06
CA LEU A 387 3.23 -24.17 -22.36
C LEU A 387 4.76 -24.13 -22.20
N LYS A 388 5.44 -23.03 -22.56
CA LYS A 388 6.90 -22.89 -22.35
C LYS A 388 7.26 -22.80 -20.87
N LEU A 389 6.40 -22.21 -20.04
CA LEU A 389 6.62 -22.11 -18.59
C LEU A 389 6.33 -23.45 -17.88
N GLN A 390 5.33 -24.21 -18.35
CA GLN A 390 5.00 -25.53 -17.82
C GLN A 390 6.00 -26.62 -18.25
N LYS A 391 6.59 -26.50 -19.45
CA LYS A 391 7.65 -27.42 -19.92
C LYS A 391 8.99 -27.20 -19.21
N GLN A 392 9.19 -26.05 -18.55
CA GLN A 392 10.39 -25.76 -17.75
C GLN A 392 10.29 -26.23 -16.29
N THR A 393 9.11 -26.62 -15.79
CA THR A 393 8.93 -27.07 -14.40
C THR A 393 8.92 -28.59 -14.22
N CYS A 394 8.97 -29.38 -15.31
CA CYS A 394 8.95 -30.85 -15.24
C CYS A 394 10.27 -31.57 -15.62
N ASP A 395 11.31 -30.88 -16.11
CA ASP A 395 12.57 -31.52 -16.54
C ASP A 395 13.74 -31.34 -15.53
N THR A 396 13.46 -31.47 -14.23
CA THR A 396 14.50 -31.71 -13.20
C THR A 396 14.47 -33.14 -12.70
N ALA A 397 14.48 -34.11 -13.63
CA ALA A 397 14.78 -35.51 -13.34
C ALA A 397 15.13 -36.30 -14.62
N SER A 398 16.27 -36.02 -15.25
CA SER A 398 17.17 -37.04 -15.83
C SER A 398 18.27 -36.37 -16.62
N GLY A 399 19.51 -36.87 -16.47
CA GLY A 399 20.64 -36.45 -17.27
C GLY A 399 20.56 -37.02 -18.69
N GLY A 400 21.05 -36.25 -19.67
CA GLY A 400 21.20 -36.71 -21.04
C GLY A 400 21.44 -35.56 -22.01
N ALA A 401 22.64 -35.53 -22.58
CA ALA A 401 23.10 -34.55 -23.55
C ALA A 401 22.31 -34.57 -24.88
N THR A 402 22.09 -33.39 -25.49
CA THR A 402 22.77 -32.91 -26.73
C THR A 402 21.95 -31.84 -27.47
N CYS A 403 22.70 -30.93 -28.12
CA CYS A 403 22.34 -30.08 -29.26
C CYS A 403 21.50 -28.79 -29.07
N ALA A 404 22.26 -27.71 -28.84
CA ALA A 404 22.22 -26.39 -29.49
C ALA A 404 20.92 -25.90 -30.18
N ASP A 405 20.39 -24.78 -29.68
CA ASP A 405 19.90 -23.69 -30.53
C ASP A 405 20.18 -22.33 -29.86
N GLU A 406 20.78 -21.42 -30.62
CA GLU A 406 21.19 -20.07 -30.24
C GLU A 406 19.96 -19.17 -30.09
N LEU A 407 19.62 -18.73 -28.87
CA LEU A 407 19.05 -17.39 -28.62
C LEU A 407 18.82 -17.18 -27.13
N GLY A 408 19.59 -16.24 -26.56
CA GLY A 408 19.29 -15.61 -25.28
C GLY A 408 20.23 -16.02 -24.17
N SER A 409 21.30 -15.23 -23.97
CA SER A 409 21.87 -15.08 -22.64
C SER A 409 20.72 -14.84 -21.65
N PRO A 410 20.64 -15.56 -20.53
CA PRO A 410 19.62 -15.31 -19.54
C PRO A 410 19.69 -13.84 -19.10
N PRO A 411 18.54 -13.15 -18.91
CA PRO A 411 18.51 -11.77 -18.46
C PRO A 411 19.42 -11.54 -17.25
N GLU A 412 20.07 -10.37 -17.16
CA GLU A 412 21.09 -10.07 -16.15
C GLU A 412 20.64 -10.38 -14.71
N TYR A 413 19.35 -10.16 -14.42
CA TYR A 413 18.78 -10.51 -13.10
C TYR A 413 18.89 -12.01 -12.78
N LYS A 414 18.76 -12.92 -13.76
CA LYS A 414 18.91 -14.37 -13.54
C LYS A 414 20.36 -14.76 -13.24
N ILE A 415 21.34 -14.04 -13.81
CA ILE A 415 22.75 -14.22 -13.51
C ILE A 415 23.02 -13.76 -12.07
N LEU A 416 22.47 -12.61 -11.68
CA LEU A 416 22.53 -12.11 -10.29
C LEU A 416 21.90 -13.08 -9.31
N PHE A 417 20.70 -13.61 -9.59
CA PHE A 417 20.07 -14.61 -8.71
C PHE A 417 20.92 -15.88 -8.61
N ARG A 418 21.49 -16.37 -9.73
CA ARG A 418 22.38 -17.53 -9.70
C ARG A 418 23.59 -17.29 -8.80
N ASP A 419 24.20 -16.11 -8.90
CA ASP A 419 25.38 -15.75 -8.11
C ASP A 419 25.02 -15.51 -6.63
N ILE A 420 23.86 -14.91 -6.33
CA ILE A 420 23.33 -14.78 -4.95
C ILE A 420 23.10 -16.17 -4.34
N PHE A 421 22.43 -17.07 -5.06
CA PHE A 421 22.18 -18.43 -4.57
C PHE A 421 23.47 -19.25 -4.44
N ALA A 422 24.45 -19.06 -5.35
CA ALA A 422 25.76 -19.69 -5.22
C ALA A 422 26.51 -19.17 -3.98
N THR A 423 26.42 -17.87 -3.71
CA THR A 423 27.04 -17.23 -2.54
C THR A 423 26.37 -17.69 -1.23
N LEU A 424 25.03 -17.76 -1.19
CA LEU A 424 24.28 -18.30 -0.05
C LEU A 424 24.55 -19.79 0.20
N LYS A 425 24.73 -20.58 -0.87
CA LYS A 425 25.08 -21.99 -0.75
C LYS A 425 26.51 -22.17 -0.24
N LYS A 426 27.43 -21.28 -0.62
CA LYS A 426 28.81 -21.26 -0.15
C LYS A 426 28.92 -20.79 1.30
N SER A 427 28.20 -19.74 1.69
CA SER A 427 28.14 -19.27 3.09
C SER A 427 27.56 -20.34 4.04
N ARG A 428 26.55 -21.10 3.59
CA ARG A 428 26.00 -22.23 4.36
C ARG A 428 26.99 -23.38 4.55
N ILE A 429 27.93 -23.58 3.64
CA ILE A 429 28.96 -24.63 3.74
C ILE A 429 30.12 -24.14 4.64
N GLU A 430 30.46 -22.85 4.58
CA GLU A 430 31.52 -22.24 5.40
C GLU A 430 31.09 -22.14 6.89
N GLU A 431 29.84 -21.75 7.20
CA GLU A 431 29.32 -21.74 8.58
C GLU A 431 29.20 -23.15 9.19
N GLY A 432 29.01 -24.19 8.37
CA GLY A 432 28.98 -25.59 8.81
C GLY A 432 30.36 -26.23 9.04
N GLY A 433 31.43 -25.64 8.48
CA GLY A 433 32.80 -26.15 8.58
C GLY A 433 33.59 -25.60 9.79
N GLU A 434 33.27 -24.41 10.27
CA GLU A 434 34.01 -23.75 11.36
C GLU A 434 33.59 -24.20 12.77
N GLN A 435 32.42 -24.86 12.94
CA GLN A 435 31.99 -25.40 14.25
C GLN A 435 32.65 -26.73 14.66
N MET A 436 33.52 -27.33 13.83
CA MET A 436 34.17 -28.63 14.09
C MET A 436 35.64 -28.53 14.55
N THR A 437 36.19 -27.34 14.81
CA THR A 437 37.62 -27.18 15.18
C THR A 437 37.91 -26.43 16.49
N SER A 438 36.91 -26.07 17.31
CA SER A 438 37.12 -25.27 18.54
C SER A 438 36.90 -26.02 19.87
N SER A 439 37.18 -27.32 19.94
CA SER A 439 37.09 -28.10 21.18
C SER A 439 38.39 -28.81 21.55
N HIS A 440 39.36 -28.10 22.14
CA HIS A 440 40.32 -28.69 23.08
C HIS A 440 41.15 -27.62 23.81
N SER A 441 40.84 -27.36 25.09
CA SER A 441 41.83 -27.16 26.16
C SER A 441 41.12 -26.81 27.49
N THR A 442 40.98 -27.79 28.37
CA THR A 442 40.73 -27.59 29.81
C THR A 442 42.05 -27.76 30.57
N PRO A 443 42.41 -26.91 31.54
CA PRO A 443 43.43 -27.23 32.51
C PRO A 443 42.79 -27.77 33.80
N ALA A 444 43.40 -28.83 34.29
CA ALA A 444 43.09 -29.48 35.55
C ALA A 444 43.45 -28.61 36.76
N THR A 445 42.60 -28.62 37.78
CA THR A 445 43.03 -28.37 39.16
C THR A 445 42.25 -29.30 40.09
N SER A 446 42.99 -30.17 40.77
CA SER A 446 42.51 -31.09 41.80
C SER A 446 42.32 -30.37 43.15
N PRO A 447 41.53 -30.95 44.08
CA PRO A 447 41.16 -30.31 45.35
C PRO A 447 42.04 -30.78 46.51
N VAL A 448 42.38 -29.90 47.47
CA VAL A 448 42.72 -30.27 48.86
C VAL A 448 42.45 -29.08 49.80
N ASN A 449 41.70 -29.39 50.87
CA ASN A 449 41.40 -28.65 52.12
C ASN A 449 40.50 -27.42 52.09
#